data_AF-A0A512AZC4-F1
#
_entry.id   AF-A0A512AZC4-F1
#
_cell.length_a   1.000
_cell.length_b   1.000
_cell.length_c   1.000
_cell.angle_alpha   90.00
_cell.angle_beta   90.00
_cell.angle_gamma   90.00
#
_symmetry.space_group_name_H-M   'P 1'
#
loop_
_entity.id
_entity.type
_entity.pdbx_description
1 polymer ?
#
loop_
_entity_poly.entity_id
_entity_poly.type
_entity_poly.pdbx_seq_one_letter_code
_entity_poly.pdbx_strand_id
1 'polypeptide(L)'
;MKPKISEVIEGYTIKYHANGETIWSKGKIIDGRPDGYWEWYRIDGTIKRSGHFNQGEPIGEWTTYDASGKVYKVTKKKQQTLNKV
;
A
#
# COMPACT_ATOMS: atom_id res chain seq x y z
N MET A 1 0.91 -27.03 3.12
CA MET A 1 0.39 -25.98 2.20
C MET A 1 1.56 -25.08 1.81
N LYS A 2 1.68 -24.69 0.53
CA LYS A 2 2.67 -23.68 0.13
C LYS A 2 2.17 -22.31 0.61
N PRO A 3 3.00 -21.45 1.23
CA PRO A 3 2.56 -20.14 1.67
C PRO A 3 2.09 -19.33 0.45
N LYS A 4 0.96 -18.64 0.59
CA LYS A 4 0.48 -17.71 -0.42
C LYS A 4 1.38 -16.48 -0.34
N ILE A 5 2.19 -16.21 -1.37
CA ILE A 5 3.18 -15.13 -1.34
C ILE A 5 2.60 -13.84 -1.92
N SER A 6 1.85 -13.97 -3.02
CA SER A 6 1.12 -12.87 -3.66
C SER A 6 0.03 -13.38 -4.59
N GLU A 7 -0.98 -12.56 -4.84
CA GLU A 7 -2.07 -12.80 -5.79
C GLU A 7 -2.45 -11.50 -6.50
N VAL A 8 -2.94 -11.60 -7.74
CA VAL A 8 -3.52 -10.47 -8.47
C VAL A 8 -5.02 -10.70 -8.61
N ILE A 9 -5.83 -9.84 -8.00
CA ILE A 9 -7.30 -9.91 -8.04
C ILE A 9 -7.81 -8.58 -8.59
N GLU A 10 -8.57 -8.60 -9.69
CA GLU A 10 -9.17 -7.40 -10.30
C GLU A 10 -8.15 -6.27 -10.58
N GLY A 11 -6.92 -6.64 -10.94
CA GLY A 11 -5.82 -5.69 -11.19
C GLY A 11 -5.14 -5.15 -9.93
N TYR A 12 -5.55 -5.58 -8.74
CA TYR A 12 -4.85 -5.30 -7.49
C TYR A 12 -3.87 -6.42 -7.17
N THR A 13 -2.63 -6.04 -6.86
CA THR A 13 -1.63 -6.93 -6.29
C THR A 13 -1.84 -6.99 -4.78
N ILE A 14 -2.03 -8.19 -4.27
CA ILE A 14 -2.12 -8.52 -2.84
C ILE A 14 -0.87 -9.32 -2.50
N LYS A 15 -0.14 -8.89 -1.47
CA LYS A 15 0.96 -9.66 -0.88
C LYS A 15 0.56 -10.08 0.52
N TYR A 16 0.97 -11.27 0.94
CA TYR A 16 0.67 -11.81 2.25
C TYR A 16 1.91 -11.79 3.14
N HIS A 17 1.69 -11.86 4.46
CA HIS A 17 2.77 -12.08 5.42
C HIS A 17 3.32 -13.50 5.29
N ALA A 18 4.44 -13.76 5.97
CA ALA A 18 5.08 -15.08 5.96
C ALA A 18 4.18 -16.22 6.48
N ASN A 19 3.13 -15.90 7.27
CA ASN A 19 2.12 -16.86 7.69
C ASN A 19 1.23 -17.34 6.53
N GLY A 20 1.16 -16.60 5.42
CA GLY A 20 0.31 -16.90 4.27
C GLY A 20 -1.20 -16.66 4.50
N GLU A 21 -1.59 -16.16 5.67
CA GLU A 21 -2.99 -15.98 6.07
C GLU A 21 -3.41 -14.51 6.05
N THR A 22 -2.55 -13.62 6.53
CA THR A 22 -2.86 -12.19 6.63
C THR A 22 -2.21 -11.39 5.51
N ILE A 23 -2.91 -10.36 5.03
CA ILE A 23 -2.43 -9.49 3.97
C ILE A 23 -1.30 -8.63 4.54
N TRP A 24 -0.20 -8.52 3.82
CA TRP A 24 0.88 -7.59 4.11
C TRP A 24 0.68 -6.26 3.40
N SER A 25 0.31 -6.30 2.12
CA SER A 25 0.00 -5.08 1.35
C SER A 25 -0.98 -5.35 0.21
N LYS A 26 -1.70 -4.31 -0.18
CA LYS A 26 -2.64 -4.31 -1.31
C LYS A 26 -2.53 -3.00 -2.08
N GLY A 27 -2.50 -3.07 -3.41
CA GLY A 27 -2.55 -1.90 -4.28
C GLY A 27 -2.39 -2.28 -5.75
N LYS A 28 -2.54 -1.32 -6.67
CA LYS A 28 -2.38 -1.58 -8.11
C LYS A 28 -0.94 -1.40 -8.55
N ILE A 29 -0.53 -2.21 -9.51
CA ILE A 29 0.74 -2.07 -10.22
C ILE A 29 0.40 -1.83 -11.69
N ILE A 30 0.83 -0.69 -12.22
CA ILE A 30 0.67 -0.31 -13.63
C ILE A 30 2.07 -0.06 -14.19
N ASP A 31 2.39 -0.67 -15.34
CA ASP A 31 3.72 -0.58 -15.98
C ASP A 31 4.89 -0.93 -15.04
N GLY A 32 4.67 -1.91 -14.16
CA GLY A 32 5.65 -2.35 -13.17
C GLY A 32 5.82 -1.42 -11.97
N ARG A 33 5.02 -0.34 -11.86
CA ARG A 33 5.11 0.67 -10.80
C ARG A 33 3.84 0.70 -9.93
N PRO A 34 3.96 0.93 -8.61
CA PRO A 34 2.82 1.20 -7.74
C PRO A 34 1.99 2.39 -8.25
N ASP A 35 0.68 2.19 -8.35
CA ASP A 35 -0.25 3.23 -8.78
C ASP A 35 -1.55 3.19 -7.96
N GLY A 36 -2.17 4.36 -7.77
CA GLY A 36 -3.42 4.51 -7.03
C GLY A 36 -3.27 4.29 -5.53
N TYR A 37 -4.35 3.85 -4.89
CA TYR A 37 -4.41 3.66 -3.44
C TYR A 37 -3.70 2.37 -3.01
N TRP A 38 -2.92 2.47 -1.94
CA TRP A 38 -2.16 1.38 -1.35
C TRP A 38 -2.37 1.30 0.14
N GLU A 39 -2.39 0.06 0.63
CA GLU A 39 -2.59 -0.28 2.04
C GLU A 39 -1.52 -1.27 2.49
N TRP A 40 -1.07 -1.12 3.73
CA TRP A 40 -0.19 -2.06 4.41
C TRP A 40 -0.80 -2.44 5.74
N TYR A 41 -0.72 -3.72 6.08
CA TYR A 41 -1.29 -4.26 7.31
C TYR A 41 -0.22 -4.96 8.14
N ARG A 42 -0.46 -5.07 9.43
CA ARG A 42 0.35 -5.86 10.37
C ARG A 42 -0.05 -7.33 10.30
N ILE A 43 0.71 -8.17 10.98
CA ILE A 43 0.49 -9.62 11.02
C ILE A 43 -0.88 -9.97 11.60
N ASP A 44 -1.39 -9.14 12.53
CA ASP A 44 -2.71 -9.25 13.16
C ASP A 44 -3.87 -8.73 12.29
N GLY A 45 -3.58 -8.25 11.07
CA GLY A 45 -4.55 -7.69 10.14
C GLY A 45 -4.88 -6.21 10.37
N THR A 46 -4.38 -5.57 11.43
CA THR A 46 -4.60 -4.13 11.64
C THR A 46 -3.90 -3.31 10.57
N ILE A 47 -4.55 -2.24 10.11
CA ILE A 47 -3.94 -1.34 9.14
C ILE A 47 -2.75 -0.62 9.78
N LYS A 48 -1.61 -0.64 9.08
CA LYS A 48 -0.36 0.01 9.49
C LYS A 48 -0.21 1.36 8.81
N ARG A 49 -0.52 1.40 7.52
CA ARG A 49 -0.32 2.59 6.69
C ARG A 49 -1.23 2.54 5.46
N SER A 50 -1.59 3.70 4.94
CA SER A 50 -2.24 3.85 3.64
C SER A 50 -1.80 5.13 2.94
N GLY A 51 -1.99 5.19 1.64
CA GLY A 51 -1.66 6.37 0.84
C GLY A 51 -1.82 6.12 -0.65
N HIS A 52 -1.47 7.12 -1.45
CA HIS A 52 -1.54 7.02 -2.90
C HIS A 52 -0.16 7.05 -3.53
N PHE A 53 -0.01 6.30 -4.62
CA PHE A 53 1.09 6.42 -5.55
C PHE A 53 0.60 6.92 -6.90
N ASN A 54 1.50 7.57 -7.63
CA ASN A 54 1.33 7.88 -9.04
C ASN A 54 2.64 7.53 -9.73
N GLN A 55 2.61 6.58 -10.66
CA GLN A 55 3.80 6.14 -11.40
C GLN A 55 4.98 5.76 -10.50
N GLY A 56 4.71 5.11 -9.36
CA GLY A 56 5.70 4.68 -8.38
C GLY A 56 6.08 5.72 -7.33
N GLU A 57 5.66 6.98 -7.48
CA GLU A 57 5.97 8.05 -6.54
C GLU A 57 4.85 8.25 -5.51
N PRO A 58 5.15 8.33 -4.19
CA PRO A 58 4.15 8.53 -3.17
C PRO A 58 3.59 9.96 -3.22
N ILE A 59 2.28 10.11 -3.38
CA ILE A 59 1.60 11.40 -3.51
C ILE A 59 0.46 11.56 -2.51
N GLY A 60 0.01 12.79 -2.33
CA GLY A 60 -1.18 13.10 -1.53
C GLY A 60 -0.98 12.84 -0.04
N GLU A 61 -2.05 12.47 0.65
CA GLU A 61 -2.01 12.19 2.08
C GLU A 61 -1.64 10.74 2.36
N TRP A 62 -0.72 10.59 3.31
CA TRP A 62 -0.26 9.31 3.80
C TRP A 62 -0.58 9.18 5.27
N THR A 63 -1.38 8.17 5.59
CA THR A 63 -1.85 7.93 6.94
C THR A 63 -1.09 6.77 7.55
N THR A 64 -0.49 6.99 8.71
CA THR A 64 0.07 5.95 9.57
C THR A 64 -0.89 5.75 10.72
N TYR A 65 -1.16 4.49 11.04
CA TYR A 65 -2.08 4.09 12.08
C TYR A 65 -1.32 3.46 13.25
N ASP A 66 -1.83 3.59 14.47
CA ASP A 66 -1.28 2.93 15.65
C ASP A 66 -1.63 1.42 15.68
N ALA A 67 -1.26 0.73 16.77
CA ALA A 67 -1.49 -0.71 16.93
C ALA A 67 -2.98 -1.08 16.99
N SER A 68 -3.87 -0.14 17.33
CA SER A 68 -5.33 -0.35 17.31
C SER A 68 -5.96 -0.07 15.94
N GLY A 69 -5.18 0.41 14.98
CA GLY A 69 -5.66 0.83 13.67
C GLY A 69 -6.25 2.24 13.66
N LYS A 70 -6.04 3.03 14.72
CA LYS A 70 -6.46 4.44 14.76
C LYS A 70 -5.40 5.33 14.10
N VAL A 71 -5.84 6.41 13.45
CA VAL A 71 -4.95 7.39 12.83
C VAL A 71 -3.97 7.94 13.87
N TYR A 72 -2.68 7.69 13.66
CA TYR A 72 -1.58 8.19 14.48
C TYR A 72 -0.94 9.43 13.86
N LYS A 73 -0.76 9.42 12.53
CA LYS A 73 -0.10 10.53 11.82
C LYS A 73 -0.56 10.60 10.37
N VAL A 74 -0.87 11.81 9.90
CA VAL A 74 -1.06 12.11 8.48
C VAL A 74 0.12 12.92 7.98
N THR A 75 0.69 12.54 6.84
CA THR A 75 1.80 13.24 6.19
C THR A 75 1.42 13.57 4.75
N LYS A 76 1.59 14.83 4.36
CA LYS A 76 1.34 15.26 2.98
C LYS A 76 2.61 15.08 2.15
N LYS A 77 2.52 14.28 1.09
CA LYS A 77 3.56 14.10 0.08
C LYS A 77 3.23 15.01 -1.11
N LYS A 78 4.22 15.78 -1.54
CA LYS A 78 4.08 16.62 -2.72
C LYS A 78 4.01 15.71 -3.94
N GLN A 79 3.01 15.94 -4.78
CA GLN A 79 3.03 15.42 -6.14
C GLN A 79 4.20 16.10 -6.85
N GLN A 80 5.17 15.32 -7.32
CA GLN A 80 6.23 15.87 -8.14
C GLN A 80 5.59 16.24 -9.48
N THR A 81 5.24 17.51 -9.66
CA THR A 81 4.87 18.03 -10.97
C THR A 81 6.11 17.88 -11.84
N LEU A 82 6.06 16.95 -12.78
CA LEU A 82 6.98 16.96 -13.93
C LEU A 82 6.69 18.27 -14.68
N ASN A 83 7.47 19.31 -14.41
CA ASN A 83 7.56 20.44 -15.31
C ASN A 83 8.22 19.92 -16.59
N LYS A 84 7.41 19.50 -17.57
CA LYS A 84 7.88 19.34 -18.95
C LYS A 84 8.24 20.73 -19.46
N VAL A 85 9.52 20.91 -19.77
CA VAL A 85 10.06 22.04 -20.53
C VAL A 85 9.51 22.01 -21.95
#